data_AF-A0A1B8UY90-F1
#
_entry.id   AF-A0A1B8UY90-F1
#
_cell.length_a   1.000
_cell.length_b   1.000
_cell.length_c   1.000
_cell.angle_alpha   90.00
_cell.angle_beta   90.00
_cell.angle_gamma   90.00
#
_symmetry.space_group_name_H-M   'P 1'
#
loop_
_entity.id
_entity.type
_entity.pdbx_description
1 polymer ?
#
loop_
_entity_poly.entity_id
_entity_poly.type
_entity_poly.pdbx_seq_one_letter_code
_entity_poly.pdbx_strand_id
1 'polypeptide(L)'
;MGTPFASNGSPPHNGEDAYIVKQYIIQTLILDVLERDIERIGASNLKMADIYTQCLRQAQDNVSLDLYRLRKQFRNRGIKVYEEERLEHGIRVQYVCRGYQHSFYMLRGLIRAEVKNRMQAYLNIAASQASNPDTSMGSPLTRHQ
;
A
#
# COMPACT_ATOMS: atom_id res chain seq x y z
N MET A 1 -7.86 44.55 -14.81
CA MET A 1 -8.73 44.52 -13.62
C MET A 1 -8.77 43.09 -13.12
N GLY A 2 -8.29 42.86 -11.90
CA GLY A 2 -8.09 41.52 -11.34
C GLY A 2 -9.40 40.86 -10.92
N THR A 3 -9.49 39.55 -11.16
CA THR A 3 -10.48 38.68 -10.54
C THR A 3 -9.99 38.28 -9.14
N PRO A 4 -10.69 38.62 -8.05
CA PRO A 4 -10.36 38.15 -6.72
C PRO A 4 -11.13 36.85 -6.49
N PHE A 5 -10.52 35.71 -6.81
CA PHE A 5 -11.07 34.42 -6.39
C PHE A 5 -10.30 33.88 -5.19
N ALA A 6 -11.08 33.72 -4.12
CA ALA A 6 -10.87 32.87 -2.96
C ALA A 6 -9.75 33.27 -2.00
N SER A 7 -10.20 33.93 -0.94
CA SER A 7 -9.61 33.99 0.39
C SER A 7 -8.89 32.71 0.81
N ASN A 8 -7.67 32.90 1.31
CA ASN A 8 -6.81 31.99 2.05
C ASN A 8 -7.55 31.21 3.16
N GLY A 9 -8.16 30.09 2.82
CA GLY A 9 -8.30 28.96 3.73
C GLY A 9 -7.17 27.98 3.41
N SER A 10 -6.15 27.89 4.27
CA SER A 10 -5.10 26.88 4.13
C SER A 10 -5.72 25.50 3.85
N PRO A 11 -5.26 24.74 2.83
CA PRO A 11 -5.90 23.48 2.47
C PRO A 11 -5.91 22.53 3.70
N PRO A 12 -7.08 22.06 4.14
CA PRO A 12 -7.19 21.29 5.37
C PRO A 12 -6.54 19.90 5.17
N HIS A 13 -5.58 19.58 6.03
CA HIS A 13 -5.14 18.21 6.37
C HIS A 13 -4.97 17.20 5.22
N ASN A 14 -4.21 17.56 4.17
CA ASN A 14 -3.94 16.70 3.01
C ASN A 14 -3.25 15.35 3.37
N GLY A 15 -2.58 15.26 4.53
CA GLY A 15 -1.80 14.09 4.92
C GLY A 15 -2.63 12.86 5.32
N GLU A 16 -3.68 13.05 6.13
CA GLU A 16 -4.49 11.91 6.59
C GLU A 16 -5.37 11.32 5.49
N ASP A 17 -5.97 12.19 4.66
CA ASP A 17 -6.85 11.75 3.59
C ASP A 17 -6.05 11.03 2.50
N ALA A 18 -4.89 11.57 2.12
CA ALA A 18 -3.95 10.89 1.23
C ALA A 18 -3.47 9.56 1.81
N TYR A 19 -3.23 9.48 3.13
CA TYR A 19 -2.86 8.25 3.81
C TYR A 19 -3.97 7.20 3.70
N ILE A 20 -5.24 7.54 3.98
CA ILE A 20 -6.36 6.60 3.88
C ILE A 20 -6.56 6.12 2.44
N VAL A 21 -6.40 7.00 1.45
CA VAL A 21 -6.45 6.61 0.03
C VAL A 21 -5.29 5.68 -0.32
N LYS A 22 -4.06 5.97 0.14
CA LYS A 22 -2.92 5.06 -0.02
C LYS A 22 -3.25 3.68 0.57
N GLN A 23 -3.78 3.61 1.78
CA GLN A 23 -4.10 2.33 2.41
C GLN A 23 -5.18 1.55 1.65
N TYR A 24 -6.16 2.24 1.08
CA TYR A 24 -7.17 1.62 0.23
C TYR A 24 -6.53 0.96 -1.00
N ILE A 25 -5.68 1.70 -1.73
CA ILE A 25 -5.02 1.18 -2.95
C ILE A 25 -4.09 0.01 -2.61
N ILE A 26 -3.38 0.06 -1.49
CA ILE A 26 -2.52 -1.05 -1.09
C ILE A 26 -3.34 -2.29 -0.73
N GLN A 27 -4.47 -2.14 -0.04
CA GLN A 27 -5.33 -3.27 0.29
C GLN A 27 -6.01 -3.88 -0.93
N THR A 28 -6.43 -3.09 -1.93
CA THR A 28 -6.95 -3.65 -3.19
C THR A 28 -5.87 -4.45 -3.92
N LEU A 29 -4.63 -3.96 -3.95
CA LEU A 29 -3.51 -4.70 -4.53
C LEU A 29 -3.18 -6.00 -3.78
N ILE A 30 -3.34 -6.01 -2.45
CA ILE A 30 -3.16 -7.24 -1.65
C ILE A 30 -4.21 -8.27 -2.02
N LEU A 31 -5.48 -7.88 -2.19
CA LEU A 31 -6.52 -8.79 -2.67
C LEU A 31 -6.18 -9.36 -4.05
N ASP A 32 -5.74 -8.51 -5.00
CA ASP A 32 -5.33 -8.95 -6.34
C ASP A 32 -4.17 -9.97 -6.29
N VAL A 33 -3.25 -9.85 -5.33
CA VAL A 33 -2.15 -10.80 -5.15
C VAL A 33 -2.66 -12.09 -4.52
N LEU A 34 -3.48 -12.01 -3.44
CA LEU A 34 -4.04 -13.17 -2.77
C LEU A 34 -4.88 -14.03 -3.72
N GLU A 35 -5.72 -13.41 -4.55
CA GLU A 35 -6.55 -14.13 -5.52
C GLU A 35 -5.68 -14.95 -6.49
N ARG A 36 -4.67 -14.30 -7.08
CA ARG A 36 -3.71 -14.96 -7.99
C ARG A 36 -2.94 -16.09 -7.31
N ASP A 37 -2.54 -15.91 -6.05
CA ASP A 37 -1.80 -16.93 -5.30
C ASP A 37 -2.71 -18.12 -4.93
N ILE A 38 -3.96 -17.88 -4.55
CA ILE A 38 -4.97 -18.92 -4.30
C ILE A 38 -5.20 -19.74 -5.57
N GLU A 39 -5.41 -19.09 -6.72
CA GLU A 39 -5.58 -19.78 -8.01
C GLU A 39 -4.35 -20.62 -8.37
N ARG A 40 -3.15 -20.06 -8.24
CA ARG A 40 -1.89 -20.75 -8.57
C ARG A 40 -1.63 -21.95 -7.67
N ILE A 41 -1.88 -21.83 -6.36
CA ILE A 41 -1.68 -22.93 -5.41
C ILE A 41 -2.76 -23.98 -5.61
N GLY A 42 -4.01 -23.58 -5.82
CA GLY A 42 -5.12 -24.50 -6.10
C GLY A 42 -4.89 -25.32 -7.38
N ALA A 43 -4.24 -24.74 -8.39
CA ALA A 43 -3.87 -25.43 -9.62
C ALA A 43 -2.55 -26.24 -9.52
N SER A 44 -1.88 -26.23 -8.37
CA SER A 44 -0.58 -26.91 -8.19
C SER A 44 -0.74 -28.36 -7.73
N ASN A 45 0.26 -29.20 -8.02
CA ASN A 45 0.30 -30.60 -7.57
C ASN A 45 0.79 -30.75 -6.11
N LEU A 46 0.59 -29.73 -5.27
CA LEU A 46 0.98 -29.79 -3.86
C LEU A 46 0.06 -30.74 -3.10
N LYS A 47 0.64 -31.62 -2.28
CA LYS A 47 -0.10 -32.61 -1.49
C LYS A 47 -1.18 -32.01 -0.60
N MET A 48 -0.98 -30.78 -0.13
CA MET A 48 -1.86 -30.07 0.81
C MET A 48 -2.25 -28.69 0.26
N ALA A 49 -2.45 -28.57 -1.05
CA ALA A 49 -2.85 -27.31 -1.70
C ALA A 49 -4.05 -26.66 -1.01
N ASP A 50 -5.07 -27.45 -0.67
CA ASP A 50 -6.29 -26.97 0.01
C ASP A 50 -5.99 -26.26 1.33
N ILE A 51 -5.11 -26.83 2.17
CA ILE A 51 -4.74 -26.24 3.45
C ILE A 51 -4.04 -24.89 3.25
N TYR A 52 -3.13 -24.79 2.27
CA TYR A 52 -2.47 -23.53 1.97
C TYR A 52 -3.44 -22.48 1.43
N THR A 53 -4.35 -22.87 0.54
CA THR A 53 -5.38 -21.95 0.03
C THR A 53 -6.32 -21.50 1.14
N GLN A 54 -6.64 -22.34 2.13
CA GLN A 54 -7.48 -21.97 3.27
C GLN A 54 -6.80 -20.87 4.12
N CYS A 55 -5.50 -20.97 4.38
CA CYS A 55 -4.74 -19.91 5.05
C CYS A 55 -4.79 -18.59 4.27
N LEU A 56 -4.63 -18.64 2.95
CA LEU A 56 -4.71 -17.44 2.10
C LEU A 56 -6.11 -16.83 2.05
N ARG A 57 -7.16 -17.66 2.02
CA ARG A 57 -8.56 -17.20 2.09
C ARG A 57 -8.85 -16.50 3.41
N GLN A 58 -8.33 -17.01 4.52
CA GLN A 58 -8.47 -16.33 5.82
C GLN A 58 -7.80 -14.94 5.80
N ALA A 59 -6.61 -14.82 5.19
CA ALA A 59 -5.98 -13.52 4.99
C ALA A 59 -6.83 -12.61 4.08
N GLN A 60 -7.43 -13.15 3.03
CA GLN A 60 -8.31 -12.43 2.11
C GLN A 60 -9.55 -11.86 2.82
N ASP A 61 -10.17 -12.62 3.72
CA ASP A 61 -11.31 -12.19 4.52
C ASP A 61 -10.93 -11.00 5.43
N ASN A 62 -9.76 -11.09 6.07
CA ASN A 62 -9.25 -10.02 6.93
C ASN A 62 -8.97 -8.72 6.14
N VAL A 63 -8.34 -8.83 4.97
CA VAL A 63 -8.09 -7.68 4.08
C VAL A 63 -9.41 -7.08 3.60
N SER A 64 -10.39 -7.92 3.26
CA SER A 64 -11.72 -7.49 2.82
C SER A 64 -12.47 -6.72 3.90
N LEU A 65 -12.37 -7.16 5.16
CA LEU A 65 -12.93 -6.45 6.31
C LEU A 65 -12.28 -5.08 6.49
N ASP A 66 -10.96 -4.98 6.32
CA ASP A 66 -10.26 -3.70 6.40
C ASP A 66 -10.61 -2.76 5.25
N LEU A 67 -10.77 -3.28 4.04
CA LEU A 67 -11.28 -2.49 2.91
C LEU A 67 -12.68 -1.97 3.16
N TYR A 68 -13.55 -2.80 3.75
CA TYR A 68 -14.88 -2.35 4.15
C TYR A 68 -14.82 -1.18 5.14
N ARG A 69 -13.91 -1.25 6.14
CA ARG A 69 -13.67 -0.16 7.09
C ARG A 69 -13.17 1.09 6.39
N LEU A 70 -12.21 0.99 5.47
CA LEU A 70 -11.72 2.14 4.70
C LEU A 70 -12.81 2.77 3.83
N ARG A 71 -13.63 1.95 3.15
CA ARG A 71 -14.75 2.46 2.35
C ARG A 71 -15.79 3.20 3.21
N LYS A 72 -15.98 2.79 4.46
CA LYS A 72 -16.80 3.55 5.42
C LYS A 72 -16.16 4.89 5.77
N GLN A 73 -14.84 4.92 5.99
CA GLN A 73 -14.11 6.17 6.23
C GLN A 73 -14.16 7.12 5.03
N PHE A 74 -14.10 6.61 3.79
CA PHE A 74 -14.23 7.40 2.57
C PHE A 74 -15.57 8.14 2.53
N ARG A 75 -16.67 7.43 2.82
CA ARG A 75 -18.01 8.04 2.89
C ARG A 75 -18.09 9.13 3.96
N ASN A 76 -17.53 8.88 5.14
CA ASN A 76 -17.55 9.84 6.23
C ASN A 76 -16.72 11.10 5.94
N ARG A 77 -15.62 10.96 5.20
CA ARG A 77 -14.69 12.06 4.87
C ARG A 77 -15.01 12.76 3.55
N GLY A 78 -15.94 12.22 2.75
CA GLY A 78 -16.26 12.74 1.42
C GLY A 78 -15.16 12.48 0.39
N ILE A 79 -14.48 11.33 0.50
CA ILE A 79 -13.41 10.91 -0.41
C ILE A 79 -13.99 10.02 -1.51
N LYS A 80 -13.66 10.33 -2.76
CA LYS A 80 -14.01 9.52 -3.94
C LYS A 80 -12.79 9.37 -4.85
N VAL A 81 -12.27 8.15 -4.96
CA VAL A 81 -11.29 7.79 -6.00
C VAL A 81 -12.04 7.61 -7.31
N TYR A 82 -11.60 8.27 -8.37
CA TYR A 82 -12.26 8.21 -9.68
C TYR A 82 -11.33 7.66 -10.77
N GLU A 83 -10.02 7.68 -10.57
CA GLU A 83 -9.07 7.14 -11.54
C GLU A 83 -7.89 6.45 -10.83
N GLU A 84 -7.59 5.23 -11.28
CA GLU A 84 -6.39 4.46 -10.94
C GLU A 84 -5.70 4.10 -12.25
N GLU A 85 -4.56 4.72 -12.53
CA GLU A 85 -3.78 4.49 -13.73
C GLU A 85 -2.53 3.67 -13.37
N ARG A 86 -2.46 2.43 -13.87
CA ARG A 86 -1.30 1.55 -13.70
C ARG A 86 -0.27 1.88 -14.78
N LEU A 87 0.81 2.52 -14.38
CA LEU A 87 1.91 2.96 -15.23
C LEU A 87 3.07 1.96 -15.16
N GLU A 88 4.01 2.06 -16.10
CA GLU A 88 5.16 1.16 -16.17
C GLU A 88 5.96 1.15 -14.86
N HIS A 89 6.16 2.31 -14.24
CA HIS A 89 7.00 2.46 -13.06
C HIS A 89 6.22 2.59 -11.74
N GLY A 90 4.89 2.47 -11.76
CA GLY A 90 4.08 2.76 -10.57
C GLY A 90 2.59 2.89 -10.84
N ILE A 91 1.88 3.49 -9.90
CA ILE A 91 0.43 3.72 -9.99
C ILE A 91 0.16 5.19 -9.70
N ARG A 92 -0.59 5.84 -10.59
CA ARG A 92 -1.14 7.18 -10.37
C ARG A 92 -2.58 7.03 -9.91
N VAL A 93 -2.94 7.76 -8.86
CA VAL A 93 -4.29 7.73 -8.28
C VAL A 93 -4.82 9.14 -8.24
N GLN A 94 -6.02 9.34 -8.77
CA GLN A 94 -6.73 10.60 -8.71
C GLN A 94 -8.02 10.45 -7.89
N TYR A 95 -8.22 11.37 -6.97
CA TYR A 95 -9.33 11.34 -6.04
C TYR A 95 -9.81 12.74 -5.71
N VAL A 96 -11.07 12.84 -5.29
CA VAL A 96 -11.67 14.07 -4.77
C VAL A 96 -11.86 13.90 -3.28
N CYS A 97 -11.47 14.91 -2.50
CA CYS A 97 -11.83 15.04 -1.09
C CYS A 97 -12.55 16.37 -0.89
N ARG A 98 -13.80 16.33 -0.40
CA ARG A 98 -14.59 17.54 -0.06
C ARG A 98 -14.68 18.57 -1.22
N GLY A 99 -14.73 18.08 -2.45
CA GLY A 99 -14.80 18.91 -3.67
C GLY A 99 -13.43 19.31 -4.26
N TYR A 100 -12.32 19.07 -3.56
CA TYR A 100 -10.97 19.35 -4.06
C TYR A 100 -10.38 18.13 -4.75
N GLN A 101 -9.81 18.34 -5.94
CA GLN A 101 -9.10 17.30 -6.67
C GLN A 101 -7.68 17.14 -6.13
N HIS A 102 -7.29 15.89 -5.92
CA HIS A 102 -5.98 15.49 -5.48
C HIS A 102 -5.47 14.33 -6.34
N SER A 103 -4.16 14.23 -6.44
CA SER A 103 -3.51 13.11 -7.09
C SER A 103 -2.21 12.78 -6.38
N PHE A 104 -1.86 11.50 -6.36
CA PHE A 104 -0.51 11.07 -5.99
C PHE A 104 -0.02 9.97 -6.92
N TYR A 105 1.29 9.77 -6.91
CA TYR A 105 1.94 8.71 -7.65
C TYR A 105 2.76 7.84 -6.70
N MET A 106 2.64 6.53 -6.82
CA MET A 106 3.38 5.56 -6.02
C MET A 106 4.30 4.75 -6.92
N LEU A 107 5.59 4.74 -6.58
CA LEU A 107 6.60 3.93 -7.26
C LEU A 107 6.33 2.43 -7.02
N ARG A 108 6.53 1.62 -8.06
CA ARG A 108 6.33 0.17 -8.02
C ARG A 108 7.16 -0.51 -6.93
N GLY A 109 8.38 -0.04 -6.68
CA GLY A 109 9.24 -0.54 -5.60
C GLY A 109 8.63 -0.31 -4.21
N LEU A 110 8.09 0.89 -3.98
CA LEU A 110 7.45 1.23 -2.71
C LEU A 110 6.14 0.47 -2.50
N ILE A 111 5.34 0.32 -3.55
CA ILE A 111 4.12 -0.52 -3.53
C ILE A 111 4.48 -1.94 -3.12
N ARG A 112 5.49 -2.55 -3.75
CA ARG A 112 5.92 -3.92 -3.43
C ARG A 112 6.36 -4.05 -1.97
N ALA A 113 7.12 -3.09 -1.45
CA ALA A 113 7.54 -3.09 -0.05
C ALA A 113 6.33 -3.01 0.91
N GLU A 114 5.39 -2.12 0.63
CA GLU A 114 4.19 -1.95 1.47
C GLU A 114 3.27 -3.17 1.44
N VAL A 115 3.04 -3.76 0.25
CA VAL A 115 2.27 -4.99 0.06
C VAL A 115 2.93 -6.14 0.82
N LYS A 116 4.25 -6.30 0.71
CA LYS A 116 4.99 -7.34 1.42
C LYS A 116 4.86 -7.20 2.93
N ASN A 117 5.06 -5.99 3.47
CA ASN A 117 4.97 -5.74 4.91
C ASN A 117 3.57 -6.03 5.45
N ARG A 118 2.52 -5.65 4.71
CA ARG A 118 1.14 -5.95 5.10
C ARG A 118 0.78 -7.43 4.97
N MET A 119 1.25 -8.10 3.91
CA MET A 119 1.07 -9.55 3.76
C MET A 119 1.68 -10.32 4.91
N GLN A 120 2.88 -9.94 5.37
CA GLN A 120 3.50 -10.53 6.56
C GLN A 120 2.61 -10.38 7.80
N ALA A 121 2.01 -9.20 7.99
CA ALA A 121 1.08 -8.96 9.09
C ALA A 121 -0.20 -9.82 8.99
N TYR A 122 -0.81 -9.94 7.81
CA TYR A 122 -2.02 -10.76 7.62
C TYR A 122 -1.77 -12.26 7.78
N LEU A 123 -0.56 -12.72 7.45
CA LEU A 123 -0.15 -14.11 7.58
C LEU A 123 0.46 -14.45 8.94
N ASN A 124 0.53 -13.49 9.87
CA ASN A 124 1.23 -13.61 11.16
C ASN A 124 2.68 -14.09 11.01
N ILE A 125 3.33 -13.76 9.90
CA ILE A 125 4.74 -14.08 9.67
C ILE A 125 5.53 -12.97 10.31
N ALA A 126 6.35 -13.29 11.33
CA ALA A 126 7.26 -12.34 11.94
C ALA A 126 8.06 -11.64 10.84
N ALA A 127 7.97 -10.32 10.78
CA ALA A 127 8.72 -9.53 9.81
C ALA A 127 10.20 -9.88 9.97
N SER A 128 10.75 -10.63 9.01
CA SER A 128 12.18 -10.90 8.97
C SER A 128 12.86 -9.56 8.72
N GLN A 129 13.29 -8.90 9.80
CA GLN A 129 14.16 -7.75 9.70
C GLN A 129 15.43 -8.26 9.02
N ALA A 130 15.59 -7.93 7.73
CA ALA A 130 16.88 -8.07 7.09
C ALA A 130 17.81 -7.10 7.80
N SER A 131 18.55 -7.61 8.78
CA SER A 131 19.70 -6.95 9.37
C SER A 131 20.67 -6.67 8.21
N ASN A 132 20.82 -5.41 7.82
CA ASN A 132 21.94 -4.99 6.98
C ASN A 132 23.22 -5.18 7.82
N PRO A 133 24.18 -6.05 7.44
CA PRO A 133 25.48 -6.07 8.06
C PRO A 133 26.41 -5.26 7.15
N ASP A 134 26.34 -3.93 7.20
CA ASP A 134 27.43 -3.13 6.61
C ASP A 134 27.45 -1.70 7.13
N THR A 135 28.12 -1.51 8.27
CA THR A 135 28.87 -0.28 8.57
C THR A 135 29.97 -0.64 9.56
N SER A 136 31.02 -1.28 9.04
CA SER A 136 32.30 -1.41 9.74
C SER A 136 33.42 -1.54 8.71
N MET A 137 33.67 -0.48 7.94
CA MET A 137 34.98 -0.25 7.31
C MET A 137 35.23 1.25 7.26
N GLY A 138 36.19 1.73 8.04
CA GLY A 138 36.66 3.11 7.96
C GLY A 138 37.37 3.65 9.18
N SER A 139 38.46 3.03 9.63
CA SER A 139 39.49 3.74 10.42
C SER A 139 40.87 3.42 9.83
N PRO A 140 41.55 4.38 9.19
CA PRO A 140 42.87 4.16 8.62
C PRO A 140 43.94 4.11 9.71
N LEU A 141 44.71 3.02 9.70
CA LEU A 141 45.93 2.85 10.49
C LEU A 141 47.07 3.61 9.77
N THR A 142 47.35 4.85 10.19
CA THR A 142 48.58 5.54 9.75
C THR A 142 49.73 5.09 10.64
N ARG A 143 50.56 4.16 10.15
CA ARG A 143 51.88 3.84 10.69
C ARG A 143 52.83 3.49 9.56
N HIS A 144 53.80 4.36 9.30
CA HIS A 144 55.17 4.07 8.85
C HIS A 144 55.93 5.40 8.93
N GLN A 145 56.86 5.50 9.88
CA GLN A 145 58.32 5.50 9.68
C GLN A 145 58.84 6.80 9.06
#